data_AF-Q6F0Q8-F1
#
_entry.id   AF-Q6F0Q8-F1
#
_cell.length_a   1.000
_cell.length_b   1.000
_cell.length_c   1.000
_cell.angle_alpha   90.00
_cell.angle_beta   90.00
_cell.angle_gamma   90.00
#
_symmetry.space_group_name_H-M   'P 1'
#
loop_
_entity.id
_entity.type
_entity.pdbx_description
1 polymer ?
#
loop_
_entity_poly.entity_id
_entity_poly.type
_entity_poly.pdbx_seq_one_letter_code
_entity_poly.pdbx_strand_id
1 'polypeptide(L)'
;MRYSTIEILQITSAILISFVSFIVSIYFLFLMIKKKQISYKIFYILFLLIISISLFTYTLITMNTLYNSWGILNLITILLEFISVILTVYLFFIKDKNLLKNNLK
;
A
#
# COMPACT_ATOMS: atom_id res chain seq x y z
N MET A 1 5.24 -28.53 11.59
CA MET A 1 4.10 -27.97 12.36
C MET A 1 2.96 -27.71 11.40
N ARG A 2 1.71 -28.04 11.76
CA ARG A 2 0.54 -27.82 10.89
C ARG A 2 0.03 -26.40 11.13
N TYR A 3 0.09 -25.55 10.10
CA TYR A 3 -0.59 -24.26 10.13
C TYR A 3 -2.08 -24.48 10.38
N SER A 4 -2.69 -23.65 11.23
CA SER A 4 -4.13 -23.59 11.34
C SER A 4 -4.71 -23.06 10.03
N THR A 5 -5.87 -23.56 9.61
CA THR A 5 -6.56 -23.09 8.39
C THR A 5 -6.78 -21.57 8.39
N ILE A 6 -6.97 -20.97 9.57
CA ILE A 6 -7.13 -19.53 9.76
C ILE A 6 -5.84 -18.77 9.45
N GLU A 7 -4.68 -19.30 9.83
CA GLU A 7 -3.38 -18.69 9.58
C GLU A 7 -3.06 -18.71 8.08
N ILE A 8 -3.35 -19.82 7.40
CA ILE A 8 -3.18 -19.94 5.94
C ILE A 8 -4.04 -18.89 5.21
N LEU A 9 -5.28 -18.70 5.64
CA LEU A 9 -6.16 -17.67 5.08
C LEU A 9 -5.62 -16.25 5.32
N GLN A 10 -5.11 -15.96 6.52
CA GLN A 10 -4.51 -14.66 6.82
C GLN A 10 -3.28 -14.38 5.95
N ILE A 11 -2.37 -15.34 5.80
CA ILE A 11 -1.15 -15.18 4.97
C ILE A 11 -1.51 -14.97 3.50
N THR A 12 -2.39 -15.82 2.96
CA THR A 12 -2.82 -15.71 1.55
C THR A 12 -3.54 -14.39 1.29
N SER A 13 -4.38 -13.93 2.22
CA SER A 13 -5.03 -12.62 2.12
C SER A 13 -4.04 -11.45 2.22
N ALA A 14 -3.04 -11.50 3.10
CA ALA A 14 -2.02 -10.47 3.23
C ALA A 14 -1.18 -10.36 1.94
N ILE A 15 -0.75 -11.50 1.38
CA ILE A 15 0.02 -11.54 0.12
C ILE A 15 -0.82 -10.95 -1.03
N LEU A 16 -2.10 -11.32 -1.13
CA LEU A 16 -2.99 -10.80 -2.18
C LEU A 16 -3.20 -9.29 -2.07
N ILE A 17 -3.48 -8.79 -0.86
CA ILE A 17 -3.69 -7.36 -0.62
C ILE A 17 -2.41 -6.57 -0.92
N SER A 18 -1.26 -7.10 -0.54
CA SER A 18 0.04 -6.49 -0.80
C SER A 18 0.34 -6.36 -2.27
N PHE A 19 0.09 -7.44 -3.00
CA PHE A 19 0.28 -7.46 -4.44
C PHE A 19 -0.64 -6.46 -5.16
N VAL A 20 -1.91 -6.38 -4.75
CA VAL A 20 -2.86 -5.38 -5.28
C VAL A 20 -2.40 -3.97 -4.96
N SER A 21 -1.97 -3.70 -3.72
CA SER A 21 -1.48 -2.39 -3.29
C SER A 21 -0.28 -1.92 -4.11
N PHE A 22 0.65 -2.83 -4.36
CA PHE A 22 1.84 -2.58 -5.16
C PHE A 22 1.47 -2.22 -6.61
N ILE A 23 0.61 -3.01 -7.26
CA ILE A 23 0.17 -2.75 -8.64
C ILE A 23 -0.54 -1.40 -8.73
N VAL A 24 -1.44 -1.10 -7.80
CA VAL A 24 -2.20 0.16 -7.78
C VAL A 24 -1.26 1.36 -7.63
N SER A 25 -0.30 1.27 -6.71
CA SER A 25 0.67 2.35 -6.46
C SER A 25 1.57 2.61 -7.67
N ILE A 26 2.06 1.55 -8.33
CA ILE A 26 2.85 1.67 -9.57
C ILE A 26 2.01 2.26 -10.71
N TYR A 27 0.78 1.79 -10.89
CA TYR A 27 -0.11 2.28 -11.92
C TYR A 27 -0.34 3.79 -11.79
N PHE A 28 -0.60 4.28 -10.57
CA PHE A 28 -0.78 5.71 -10.33
C PHE A 28 0.50 6.52 -10.52
N LEU A 29 1.67 6.01 -10.09
CA LEU A 29 2.96 6.65 -10.39
C LEU A 29 3.19 6.79 -11.89
N PHE A 30 3.00 5.70 -12.65
CA PHE A 30 3.16 5.71 -14.10
C PHE A 30 2.22 6.73 -14.76
N LEU A 31 0.96 6.78 -14.31
CA LEU A 31 -0.03 7.70 -14.86
C LEU A 31 0.32 9.17 -14.56
N MET A 32 0.84 9.47 -13.36
CA MET A 32 1.31 10.81 -13.01
C MET A 32 2.53 11.24 -13.81
N ILE A 33 3.50 10.34 -14.01
CA ILE A 33 4.69 10.57 -14.85
C ILE A 33 4.26 10.83 -16.30
N LYS A 34 3.37 10.00 -16.86
CA LYS A 34 2.86 10.17 -18.23
C LYS A 34 2.16 11.52 -18.43
N LYS A 35 1.43 11.99 -17.41
CA LYS A 35 0.76 13.30 -17.44
C LYS A 35 1.69 14.48 -17.13
N LYS A 36 2.99 14.24 -16.88
CA LYS A 36 3.98 15.25 -16.43
C LYS A 36 3.52 16.05 -15.20
N GLN A 37 2.69 15.45 -14.35
CA GLN A 37 2.17 16.10 -13.15
C GLN A 37 3.11 15.87 -11.97
N ILE A 38 4.28 16.51 -12.02
CA ILE A 38 5.24 16.48 -10.91
C ILE A 38 4.68 17.34 -9.79
N SER A 39 4.19 16.70 -8.73
CA SER A 39 3.68 17.34 -7.53
C SER A 39 4.19 16.61 -6.30
N TYR A 40 4.07 17.24 -5.13
CA TYR A 40 4.40 16.64 -3.83
C TYR A 40 3.75 15.25 -3.64
N LYS A 41 2.61 14.99 -4.30
CA LYS A 41 1.90 13.72 -4.31
C LYS A 41 2.75 12.54 -4.82
N ILE A 42 3.68 12.76 -5.75
CA ILE A 42 4.57 11.70 -6.24
C ILE A 42 5.48 11.19 -5.11
N PHE A 43 6.02 12.10 -4.29
CA PHE A 43 6.84 11.72 -3.14
C PHE A 43 6.03 10.93 -2.10
N TYR A 44 4.78 11.32 -1.85
CA TYR A 44 3.90 10.57 -0.95
C TYR A 44 3.56 9.17 -1.48
N ILE A 45 3.28 9.03 -2.78
CA ILE A 45 3.00 7.71 -3.37
C ILE A 45 4.26 6.83 -3.36
N LEU A 46 5.44 7.39 -3.64
CA LEU A 46 6.72 6.67 -3.50
C LEU A 46 6.96 6.22 -2.06
N PHE A 47 6.68 7.08 -1.08
CA PHE A 47 6.79 6.74 0.33
C PHE A 47 5.83 5.60 0.73
N LEU A 48 4.57 5.65 0.27
CA LEU A 48 3.59 4.58 0.48
C LEU A 48 4.03 3.28 -0.19
N LEU A 49 4.66 3.34 -1.36
CA LEU A 49 5.20 2.17 -2.05
C LEU A 49 6.36 1.54 -1.26
N ILE A 50 7.24 2.34 -0.67
CA ILE A 50 8.30 1.84 0.23
C ILE A 50 7.69 1.16 1.47
N ILE A 51 6.64 1.73 2.05
CA ILE A 51 5.91 1.12 3.18
C ILE A 51 5.31 -0.23 2.75
N SER A 52 4.65 -0.31 1.60
CA SER A 52 4.07 -1.56 1.09
C SER A 52 5.15 -2.64 0.88
N ILE A 53 6.30 -2.30 0.28
CA ILE A 53 7.42 -3.25 0.14
C ILE A 53 7.96 -3.69 1.51
N SER A 54 8.04 -2.78 2.48
CA SER A 54 8.51 -3.10 3.83
C SER A 54 7.54 -4.03 4.56
N LEU A 55 6.23 -3.81 4.42
CA LEU A 55 5.20 -4.68 4.97
C LEU A 55 5.21 -6.05 4.30
N PHE A 56 5.38 -6.11 2.99
CA PHE A 56 5.50 -7.37 2.25
C PHE A 56 6.70 -8.19 2.71
N THR A 57 7.89 -7.58 2.75
CA THR A 57 9.10 -8.27 3.22
C THR A 57 8.97 -8.70 4.69
N TYR A 58 8.35 -7.87 5.53
CA TYR A 58 8.01 -8.24 6.90
C TYR A 58 7.11 -9.48 6.94
N THR A 59 6.02 -9.54 6.17
CA THR A 59 5.13 -10.71 6.14
C THR A 59 5.86 -11.99 5.74
N LEU A 60 6.80 -11.92 4.79
CA LEU A 60 7.63 -13.07 4.38
C LEU A 60 8.62 -13.49 5.47
N ILE A 61 9.25 -12.55 6.16
CA ILE A 61 10.22 -12.82 7.23
C ILE A 61 9.51 -13.39 8.46
N THR A 62 8.40 -12.78 8.87
CA THR A 62 7.60 -13.31 9.95
C THR A 62 7.13 -14.70 9.59
N MET A 63 6.79 -14.94 8.30
CA MET A 63 6.38 -16.25 7.80
C MET A 63 7.37 -17.39 8.15
N ASN A 64 8.65 -17.03 8.28
CA ASN A 64 9.71 -18.00 8.49
C ASN A 64 10.15 -18.13 9.96
N THR A 65 9.75 -17.22 10.86
CA THR A 65 10.43 -17.03 12.16
C THR A 65 9.54 -17.13 13.41
N LEU A 66 8.28 -16.72 13.39
CA LEU A 66 7.51 -16.43 14.61
C LEU A 66 6.19 -17.21 14.78
N TYR A 67 6.22 -18.54 14.75
CA TYR A 67 5.01 -19.40 14.73
C TYR A 67 3.90 -19.11 15.76
N ASN A 68 4.19 -18.45 16.90
CA ASN A 68 3.26 -18.34 18.03
C ASN A 68 2.59 -16.96 18.23
N SER A 69 3.01 -15.91 17.51
CA SER A 69 2.49 -14.52 17.68
C SER A 69 1.92 -13.91 16.39
N TRP A 70 1.71 -14.72 15.36
CA TRP A 70 1.43 -14.26 14.00
C TRP A 70 0.04 -13.67 13.76
N GLY A 71 -1.00 -14.20 14.40
CA GLY A 71 -2.37 -13.85 14.02
C GLY A 71 -2.66 -12.36 14.18
N ILE A 72 -2.13 -11.74 15.24
CA ILE A 72 -2.32 -10.31 15.52
C ILE A 72 -1.44 -9.45 14.60
N LEU A 73 -0.18 -9.83 14.41
CA LEU A 73 0.75 -9.08 13.57
C LEU A 73 0.33 -9.08 12.09
N ASN A 74 -0.15 -10.22 11.57
CA ASN A 74 -0.67 -10.31 10.21
C ASN A 74 -1.97 -9.50 10.03
N LEU A 75 -2.81 -9.42 11.06
CA LEU A 75 -4.01 -8.59 11.00
C LEU A 75 -3.66 -7.10 10.97
N ILE A 76 -2.62 -6.69 11.70
CA ILE A 76 -2.10 -5.32 11.68
C ILE A 76 -1.47 -4.99 10.31
N THR A 77 -0.68 -5.90 9.72
CA THR A 77 -0.11 -5.66 8.39
C THR A 77 -1.17 -5.54 7.31
N ILE A 78 -2.20 -6.39 7.34
CA ILE A 78 -3.36 -6.29 6.43
C ILE A 78 -4.06 -4.93 6.58
N LEU A 79 -4.31 -4.48 7.82
CA LEU A 79 -4.92 -3.17 8.07
C LEU A 79 -4.07 -2.02 7.53
N LEU A 80 -2.75 -2.05 7.77
CA LEU A 80 -1.84 -1.01 7.31
C LEU A 80 -1.77 -0.94 5.79
N GLU A 81 -1.73 -2.09 5.12
CA GLU A 81 -1.76 -2.11 3.66
C GLU A 81 -3.08 -1.60 3.10
N PHE A 82 -4.20 -1.98 3.71
CA PHE A 82 -5.51 -1.48 3.30
C PHE A 82 -5.58 0.05 3.42
N ILE A 83 -5.07 0.61 4.51
CA ILE A 83 -4.94 2.07 4.70
C ILE A 83 -4.03 2.68 3.63
N SER A 84 -2.91 2.02 3.30
CA SER A 84 -1.99 2.50 2.26
C SER A 84 -2.67 2.62 0.90
N VAL A 85 -3.48 1.62 0.50
CA VAL A 85 -4.23 1.64 -0.76
C VAL A 85 -5.22 2.79 -0.79
N ILE A 86 -5.99 2.96 0.29
CA ILE A 86 -6.96 4.06 0.40
C ILE A 86 -6.26 5.41 0.28
N LEU A 87 -5.12 5.59 0.96
CA LEU A 87 -4.35 6.84 0.88
C LEU A 87 -3.79 7.09 -0.52
N THR A 88 -3.27 6.06 -1.20
CA THR A 88 -2.78 6.18 -2.58
C THR A 88 -3.90 6.61 -3.54
N VAL A 89 -5.07 5.99 -3.43
CA VAL A 89 -6.25 6.35 -4.24
C VAL A 89 -6.71 7.77 -3.91
N TYR A 90 -6.80 8.11 -2.63
CA TYR A 90 -7.24 9.43 -2.17
C TYR A 90 -6.31 10.55 -2.67
N LEU A 91 -5.00 10.39 -2.53
CA LEU A 91 -4.01 11.36 -3.00
C LEU A 91 -4.09 11.60 -4.51
N PHE A 92 -4.44 10.56 -5.27
CA PHE A 92 -4.63 10.67 -6.71
C PHE A 92 -5.88 11.48 -7.09
N PHE A 93 -7.01 11.24 -6.40
CA PHE A 93 -8.28 11.90 -6.69
C PHE A 93 -8.43 13.30 -6.10
N ILE A 94 -7.58 13.73 -5.16
CA ILE A 94 -7.54 15.12 -4.71
C ILE A 94 -7.14 16.02 -5.89
N LYS A 95 -8.14 16.65 -6.51
CA LYS A 95 -7.95 17.76 -7.44
C LYS A 95 -7.24 18.88 -6.69
N ASP A 96 -6.12 19.36 -7.21
CA ASP A 96 -5.44 20.55 -6.67
C ASP A 96 -6.39 21.75 -6.79
N LYS A 97 -7.11 22.06 -5.69
CA LYS A 97 -7.94 23.27 -5.60
C LYS A 97 -7.12 24.54 -5.85
N ASN A 98 -5.79 24.48 -5.68
CA ASN A 98 -4.88 25.61 -5.92
C ASN A 98 -4.70 25.95 -7.40
N LEU A 99 -4.93 25.02 -8.34
CA LEU A 99 -4.84 25.31 -9.79
C LEU A 99 -6.06 26.07 -10.32
N LEU A 100 -7.22 25.90 -9.68
CA LEU A 100 -8.45 26.64 -10.02
C LEU A 100 -8.42 28.09 -9.52
N LYS A 101 -7.70 28.38 -8.43
CA LYS A 101 -7.64 29.72 -7.84
C LYS A 101 -6.71 30.68 -8.60
N ASN A 102 -5.70 30.16 -9.29
CA ASN A 102 -4.75 30.97 -10.08
C ASN A 102 -5.24 31.28 -11.50
N ASN A 103 -6.19 30.53 -12.06
CA ASN A 103 -6.79 30.82 -13.38
C ASN A 103 -7.96 31.82 -13.31
N LEU A 104 -8.26 32.35 -12.11
CA LEU A 104 -9.33 33.33 -11.86
C LEU A 104 -8.78 34.70 -11.42
N LYS A 105 -7.47 34.94 -11.57
CA LYS A 105 -6.82 36.24 -11.36
C LYS A 105 -6.23 36.77 -12.64
#